data_AF-A0A349J2X0-F1
#
_entry.id   AF-A0A349J2X0-F1
#
_cell.length_a   1.000
_cell.length_b   1.000
_cell.length_c   1.000
_cell.angle_alpha   90.00
_cell.angle_beta   90.00
_cell.angle_gamma   90.00
#
_symmetry.space_group_name_H-M   'P 1'
#
loop_
_entity.id
_entity.type
_entity.pdbx_description
1 polymer ?
#
loop_
_entity_poly.entity_id
_entity_poly.type
_entity_poly.pdbx_seq_one_letter_code
_entity_poly.pdbx_strand_id
1 'polypeptide(L)'
;MWALYPDDAEAQARMWQRINVAAHYVFPVTEERLVLPRVMAPLMSRQADETKICEALPVIDYHFQQVNKRLADSRFLAGDAVSLGDLFMYPVIDATCAAPEGQKLVGAMNKLCFSYGEMGERNSDRQTCWSNPASFIAD
;
A
#
# COMPACT_ATOMS: atom_id res chain seq x y z
N MET A 1 -21.69 -7.70 15.59
CA MET A 1 -21.44 -7.36 14.17
C MET A 1 -19.96 -7.05 14.03
N TRP A 2 -19.27 -7.61 13.03
CA TRP A 2 -17.83 -7.38 12.86
C TRP A 2 -17.59 -5.96 12.33
N ALA A 3 -17.05 -5.08 13.16
CA ALA A 3 -16.93 -3.63 12.89
C ALA A 3 -16.14 -3.25 11.61
N LEU A 4 -15.46 -4.20 10.96
CA LEU A 4 -14.68 -4.01 9.73
C LEU A 4 -15.46 -4.34 8.45
N TYR A 5 -16.62 -4.99 8.59
CA TYR A 5 -17.51 -5.32 7.49
C TYR A 5 -18.73 -4.39 7.58
N PRO A 6 -18.89 -3.41 6.66
CA PRO A 6 -19.99 -2.46 6.74
C PRO A 6 -21.37 -3.13 6.68
N ASP A 7 -22.35 -2.56 7.36
CA ASP A 7 -23.73 -3.10 7.33
C ASP A 7 -24.51 -2.64 6.09
N ASP A 8 -24.17 -1.46 5.55
CA ASP A 8 -24.75 -0.91 4.34
C ASP A 8 -24.23 -1.62 3.08
N ALA A 9 -25.15 -2.01 2.20
CA ALA A 9 -24.83 -2.77 0.98
C ALA A 9 -23.94 -1.98 0.02
N GLU A 10 -24.11 -0.66 -0.08
CA GLU A 10 -23.30 0.19 -0.95
C GLU A 10 -21.86 0.29 -0.41
N ALA A 11 -21.71 0.44 0.90
CA ALA A 11 -20.41 0.41 1.58
C ALA A 11 -19.73 -0.96 1.45
N GLN A 12 -20.46 -2.08 1.51
CA GLN A 12 -19.92 -3.41 1.24
C GLN A 12 -19.41 -3.54 -0.21
N ALA A 13 -20.19 -3.09 -1.19
CA ALA A 13 -19.80 -3.10 -2.59
C ALA A 13 -18.52 -2.28 -2.83
N ARG A 14 -18.44 -1.08 -2.23
CA ARG A 14 -17.22 -0.25 -2.24
C ARG A 14 -16.05 -0.99 -1.61
N MET A 15 -16.21 -1.56 -0.42
CA MET A 15 -15.15 -2.29 0.27
C MET A 15 -14.58 -3.41 -0.62
N TRP A 16 -15.45 -4.26 -1.19
CA TRP A 16 -15.03 -5.33 -2.09
C TRP A 16 -14.35 -4.80 -3.36
N GLN A 17 -14.86 -3.72 -3.95
CA GLN A 17 -14.19 -3.08 -5.08
C GLN A 17 -12.75 -2.70 -4.74
N ARG A 18 -12.51 -2.12 -3.54
CA ARG A 18 -11.18 -1.71 -3.11
C ARG A 18 -10.25 -2.89 -2.85
N ILE A 19 -10.75 -3.95 -2.24
CA ILE A 19 -10.00 -5.20 -2.05
C ILE A 19 -9.57 -5.77 -3.41
N ASN A 20 -10.48 -5.82 -4.39
CA ASN A 20 -10.16 -6.33 -5.72
C ASN A 20 -9.16 -5.43 -6.46
N VAL A 21 -9.27 -4.10 -6.31
CA VAL A 21 -8.26 -3.17 -6.85
C VAL A 21 -6.89 -3.44 -6.25
N ALA A 22 -6.80 -3.58 -4.92
CA ALA A 22 -5.56 -3.89 -4.23
C ALA A 22 -4.96 -5.22 -4.75
N ALA A 23 -5.77 -6.28 -4.77
CA ALA A 23 -5.31 -7.63 -5.10
C ALA A 23 -4.91 -7.83 -6.58
N HIS A 24 -5.60 -7.17 -7.52
CA HIS A 24 -5.43 -7.45 -8.95
C HIS A 24 -4.68 -6.37 -9.72
N TYR A 25 -4.60 -5.15 -9.21
CA TYR A 25 -3.97 -4.03 -9.93
C TYR A 25 -2.80 -3.42 -9.18
N VAL A 26 -2.91 -3.24 -7.86
CA VAL A 26 -1.86 -2.59 -7.07
C VAL A 26 -0.78 -3.60 -6.66
N PHE A 27 -1.18 -4.65 -5.94
CA PHE A 27 -0.26 -5.62 -5.37
C PHE A 27 0.64 -6.30 -6.42
N PRO A 28 0.14 -6.79 -7.57
CA PRO A 28 1.01 -7.46 -8.54
C PRO A 28 2.13 -6.56 -9.07
N VAL A 29 1.83 -5.29 -9.36
CA VAL A 29 2.85 -4.37 -9.89
C VAL A 29 3.81 -3.90 -8.80
N THR A 30 3.32 -3.54 -7.60
CA THR A 30 4.20 -3.11 -6.51
C THR A 30 5.10 -4.25 -6.04
N GLU A 31 4.54 -5.45 -5.85
CA GLU A 31 5.27 -6.59 -5.34
C GLU A 31 6.29 -7.10 -6.37
N GLU A 32 5.84 -7.45 -7.57
CA GLU A 32 6.70 -8.13 -8.55
C GLU A 32 7.76 -7.20 -9.14
N ARG A 33 7.49 -5.89 -9.19
CA ARG A 33 8.30 -4.93 -9.96
C ARG A 33 8.99 -3.87 -9.11
N LEU A 34 8.63 -3.70 -7.84
CA LEU A 34 9.37 -2.83 -6.91
C LEU A 34 9.86 -3.59 -5.68
N VAL A 35 8.97 -4.19 -4.89
CA VAL A 35 9.35 -4.79 -3.59
C VAL A 35 10.27 -6.00 -3.78
N LEU A 36 9.92 -6.96 -4.63
CA LEU A 36 10.79 -8.11 -4.88
C LEU A 36 12.16 -7.71 -5.43
N PRO A 37 12.27 -6.84 -6.46
CA PRO A 37 13.58 -6.43 -6.99
C PRO A 37 14.38 -5.53 -6.05
N ARG A 38 13.76 -4.51 -5.42
CA ARG A 38 14.48 -3.50 -4.62
C ARG A 38 14.76 -3.97 -3.20
N VAL A 39 13.82 -4.69 -2.58
CA VAL A 39 13.87 -5.02 -1.14
C VAL A 39 14.29 -6.47 -0.95
N MET A 40 13.66 -7.42 -1.67
CA MET A 40 13.90 -8.85 -1.42
C MET A 40 15.14 -9.40 -2.14
N ALA A 41 15.47 -8.91 -3.34
CA ALA A 41 16.63 -9.40 -4.07
C ALA A 41 17.97 -9.17 -3.32
N PRO A 42 18.23 -8.00 -2.70
CA PRO A 42 19.43 -7.80 -1.88
C PRO A 42 19.53 -8.77 -0.69
N LEU A 43 18.40 -9.08 -0.03
CA LEU A 43 18.35 -10.09 1.05
C LEU A 43 18.76 -11.49 0.59
N MET A 44 18.63 -11.76 -0.71
CA MET A 44 19.05 -13.02 -1.35
C MET A 44 20.42 -12.91 -2.02
N SER A 45 21.20 -11.84 -1.73
CA SER A 45 22.48 -11.55 -2.38
C SER A 45 22.39 -11.43 -3.91
N ARG A 46 21.25 -10.93 -4.41
CA ARG A 46 20.99 -10.65 -5.82
C ARG A 46 20.94 -9.15 -6.04
N GLN A 47 21.34 -8.71 -7.24
CA GLN A 47 21.22 -7.31 -7.63
C GLN A 47 19.77 -6.99 -7.99
N ALA A 48 19.36 -5.76 -7.68
CA ALA A 48 18.07 -5.23 -8.10
C ALA A 48 18.03 -5.03 -9.62
N ASP A 49 16.90 -5.36 -10.24
CA ASP A 49 16.65 -5.08 -11.64
C ASP A 49 16.15 -3.64 -11.79
N GLU A 50 17.09 -2.71 -11.96
CA GLU A 50 16.83 -1.27 -12.07
C GLU A 50 15.93 -0.92 -13.27
N THR A 51 16.03 -1.67 -14.37
CA THR A 51 15.19 -1.46 -15.56
C THR A 51 13.73 -1.78 -15.21
N LYS A 52 13.50 -2.96 -14.61
CA LYS A 52 12.17 -3.39 -14.19
C LYS A 52 11.52 -2.43 -13.20
N ILE A 53 12.31 -1.89 -12.27
CA ILE A 53 11.85 -0.88 -11.30
C ILE A 53 11.45 0.40 -12.04
N CYS A 54 12.35 0.97 -12.85
CA CYS A 54 12.11 2.23 -13.55
C CYS A 54 10.86 2.20 -14.44
N GLU A 55 10.62 1.09 -15.13
CA GLU A 55 9.42 0.90 -15.97
C GLU A 55 8.12 0.83 -15.15
N ALA A 56 8.18 0.32 -13.91
CA ALA A 56 7.00 0.14 -13.07
C ALA A 56 6.61 1.39 -12.27
N LEU A 57 7.56 2.27 -11.95
CA LEU A 57 7.31 3.46 -11.12
C LEU A 57 6.14 4.34 -11.62
N PRO A 58 6.01 4.66 -12.92
CA PRO A 58 4.86 5.45 -13.41
C PRO A 58 3.51 4.74 -13.22
N VAL A 59 3.48 3.41 -13.31
CA VAL A 59 2.26 2.61 -13.11
C VAL A 59 1.88 2.57 -11.64
N ILE A 60 2.86 2.39 -10.75
CA ILE A 60 2.67 2.45 -9.30
C ILE A 60 2.16 3.83 -8.88
N ASP A 61 2.80 4.91 -9.38
CA ASP A 61 2.35 6.28 -9.13
C ASP A 61 0.90 6.48 -9.55
N TYR A 62 0.52 6.06 -10.76
CA TYR A 62 -0.86 6.15 -11.23
C TYR A 62 -1.85 5.47 -10.28
N HIS A 63 -1.57 4.24 -9.84
CA HIS A 63 -2.46 3.53 -8.93
C HIS A 63 -2.57 4.23 -7.58
N PHE A 64 -1.46 4.67 -7.00
CA PHE A 64 -1.46 5.38 -5.72
C PHE A 64 -2.13 6.75 -5.81
N GLN A 65 -2.04 7.44 -6.96
CA GLN A 65 -2.81 8.67 -7.20
C GLN A 65 -4.32 8.42 -7.18
N GLN A 66 -4.79 7.28 -7.72
CA GLN A 66 -6.22 6.93 -7.62
C GLN A 66 -6.64 6.65 -6.17
N VAL A 67 -5.77 5.99 -5.38
CA VAL A 67 -6.01 5.76 -3.95
C VAL A 67 -6.02 7.08 -3.18
N ASN A 68 -5.04 7.95 -3.41
CA ASN A 68 -4.94 9.29 -2.82
C ASN A 68 -6.16 10.15 -3.14
N LYS A 69 -6.62 10.14 -4.40
CA LYS A 69 -7.86 10.82 -4.82
C LYS A 69 -9.06 10.28 -4.06
N ARG A 70 -9.18 8.96 -3.92
CA ARG A 70 -10.28 8.35 -3.16
C ARG A 70 -10.27 8.77 -1.68
N LEU A 71 -9.09 8.86 -1.07
CA LEU A 71 -8.89 9.32 0.30
C LEU A 71 -9.04 10.86 0.45
N ALA A 72 -9.06 11.60 -0.65
CA ALA A 72 -9.45 13.01 -0.64
C ALA A 72 -10.97 13.17 -0.52
N ASP A 73 -11.74 12.26 -1.13
CA ASP A 73 -13.20 12.28 -1.14
C ASP A 73 -13.84 11.63 0.11
N SER A 74 -13.08 10.82 0.84
CA SER A 74 -13.58 9.99 1.95
C SER A 74 -12.46 9.69 2.93
N ARG A 75 -12.78 9.54 4.22
CA ARG A 75 -11.74 9.29 5.24
C ARG A 75 -10.99 7.97 5.04
N PHE A 76 -11.73 6.92 4.68
CA PHE A 76 -11.22 5.58 4.38
C PHE A 76 -11.71 5.10 3.00
N LEU A 77 -11.15 4.01 2.51
CA LEU A 77 -11.36 3.56 1.13
C LEU A 77 -12.83 3.19 0.84
N ALA A 78 -13.55 2.68 1.84
CA ALA A 78 -14.96 2.28 1.73
C ALA A 78 -15.96 3.32 2.28
N GLY A 79 -15.51 4.34 3.02
CA GLY A 79 -16.38 5.33 3.67
C GLY A 79 -15.70 6.05 4.84
N ASP A 80 -16.46 6.39 5.88
CA ASP A 80 -15.99 7.17 7.03
C ASP A 80 -15.40 6.33 8.18
N ALA A 81 -15.50 5.01 8.10
CA ALA A 81 -14.93 4.06 9.04
C ALA A 81 -13.96 3.09 8.37
N VAL A 82 -12.96 2.63 9.13
CA VAL A 82 -12.01 1.59 8.69
C VAL A 82 -12.78 0.33 8.32
N SER A 83 -12.43 -0.25 7.18
CA SER A 83 -13.00 -1.49 6.66
C SER A 83 -11.92 -2.51 6.34
N LEU A 84 -12.33 -3.72 5.94
CA LEU A 84 -11.40 -4.70 5.37
C LEU A 84 -10.68 -4.14 4.12
N GLY A 85 -11.30 -3.21 3.38
CA GLY A 85 -10.65 -2.58 2.22
C GLY A 85 -9.37 -1.84 2.59
N ASP A 86 -9.36 -1.16 3.72
CA ASP A 86 -8.19 -0.43 4.24
C ASP A 86 -7.13 -1.42 4.72
N LEU A 87 -7.54 -2.47 5.44
CA LEU A 87 -6.63 -3.51 5.96
C LEU A 87 -5.99 -4.35 4.85
N PHE A 88 -6.64 -4.52 3.70
CA PHE A 88 -6.05 -5.19 2.54
C PHE A 88 -5.08 -4.29 1.75
N MET A 89 -5.33 -2.98 1.72
CA MET A 89 -4.47 -2.03 1.00
C MET A 89 -3.24 -1.61 1.82
N TYR A 90 -3.40 -1.47 3.15
CA TYR A 90 -2.34 -1.01 4.04
C TYR A 90 -1.02 -1.79 3.91
N PRO A 91 -0.97 -3.13 4.01
CA PRO A 91 0.28 -3.87 3.91
C PRO A 91 0.93 -3.76 2.52
N VAL A 92 0.14 -3.53 1.47
CA VAL A 92 0.67 -3.28 0.12
C VAL A 92 1.40 -1.94 0.07
N ILE A 93 0.82 -0.89 0.66
CA ILE A 93 1.46 0.43 0.76
C ILE A 93 2.70 0.35 1.66
N ASP A 94 2.60 -0.33 2.81
CA ASP A 94 3.69 -0.51 3.77
C ASP A 94 4.91 -1.20 3.14
N ALA A 95 4.68 -2.33 2.46
CA ALA A 95 5.73 -3.04 1.72
C ALA A 95 6.30 -2.20 0.57
N THR A 96 5.47 -1.40 -0.11
CA THR A 96 5.95 -0.48 -1.16
C THR A 96 6.86 0.60 -0.57
N CYS A 97 6.50 1.15 0.60
CA CYS A 97 7.29 2.14 1.34
C CYS A 97 8.60 1.57 1.93
N ALA A 98 8.78 0.25 1.94
CA ALA A 98 10.08 -0.35 2.24
C ALA A 98 11.16 0.03 1.21
N ALA A 99 10.75 0.30 -0.04
CA ALA A 99 11.61 0.83 -1.08
C ALA A 99 11.69 2.36 -1.01
N PRO A 100 12.87 2.99 -1.17
CA PRO A 100 13.03 4.44 -1.17
C PRO A 100 12.15 5.16 -2.19
N GLU A 101 11.93 4.55 -3.36
CA GLU A 101 11.06 5.09 -4.40
C GLU A 101 9.60 5.09 -3.98
N GLY A 102 9.14 4.01 -3.35
CA GLY A 102 7.80 3.91 -2.80
C GLY A 102 7.56 4.91 -1.69
N GLN A 103 8.52 5.05 -0.76
CA GLN A 103 8.48 6.05 0.30
C GLN A 103 8.39 7.47 -0.27
N LYS A 104 9.18 7.77 -1.31
CA LYS A 104 9.15 9.08 -1.99
C LYS A 104 7.81 9.34 -2.67
N LEU A 105 7.25 8.35 -3.37
CA LEU A 105 5.95 8.46 -4.04
C LEU A 105 4.82 8.72 -3.03
N VAL A 106 4.73 7.89 -2.00
CA VAL A 106 3.67 8.01 -0.98
C VAL A 106 3.82 9.30 -0.19
N GLY A 107 5.05 9.69 0.18
CA GLY A 107 5.34 10.93 0.90
C GLY A 107 4.95 12.19 0.12
N ALA A 108 4.90 12.14 -1.21
CA ALA A 108 4.43 13.25 -2.05
C ALA A 108 2.88 13.36 -2.12
N MET A 109 2.16 12.34 -1.65
CA MET A 109 0.70 12.25 -1.73
C MET A 109 0.05 12.52 -0.38
N ASN A 110 -0.34 13.78 -0.12
CA ASN A 110 -0.81 14.23 1.20
C ASN A 110 -1.88 13.34 1.86
N LYS A 111 -2.93 12.95 1.12
CA LYS A 111 -4.06 12.19 1.72
C LYS A 111 -3.68 10.73 1.96
N LEU A 112 -2.95 10.14 1.01
CA LEU A 112 -2.43 8.78 1.15
C LEU A 112 -1.44 8.69 2.32
N CYS A 113 -0.45 9.60 2.37
CA CYS A 113 0.55 9.63 3.43
C CYS A 113 -0.09 9.79 4.82
N PHE A 114 -1.07 10.70 4.95
CA PHE A 114 -1.78 10.91 6.21
C PHE A 114 -2.57 9.67 6.64
N SER A 115 -3.38 9.11 5.75
CA SER A 115 -4.20 7.93 6.05
C SER A 115 -3.36 6.69 6.34
N TYR A 116 -2.27 6.49 5.60
CA TYR A 116 -1.28 5.45 5.86
C TYR A 116 -0.65 5.60 7.25
N GLY A 117 -0.26 6.81 7.64
CA GLY A 117 0.24 7.10 8.98
C GLY A 117 -0.78 6.79 10.08
N GLU A 118 -2.05 7.20 9.92
CA GLU A 118 -3.11 6.87 10.87
C GLU A 118 -3.32 5.35 11.01
N MET A 119 -3.25 4.60 9.90
CA MET A 119 -3.37 3.14 9.91
C MET A 119 -2.20 2.48 10.63
N GLY A 120 -0.98 2.99 10.47
CA GLY A 120 0.22 2.47 11.12
C GLY A 120 0.23 2.58 12.65
N GLU A 121 -0.59 3.44 13.25
CA GLU A 121 -0.69 3.57 14.71
C GLU A 121 -1.56 2.49 15.38
N ARG A 122 -2.34 1.75 14.57
CA ARG A 122 -3.24 0.71 15.08
C ARG A 122 -2.44 -0.44 15.68
N ASN A 123 -2.93 -1.00 16.81
CA ASN A 123 -2.25 -2.10 17.48
C ASN A 123 -2.06 -3.33 16.59
N SER A 124 -3.06 -3.66 15.76
CA SER A 124 -2.96 -4.77 14.80
C SER A 124 -1.79 -4.57 13.86
N ASP A 125 -1.68 -3.37 13.29
CA ASP A 125 -0.71 -3.04 12.28
C ASP A 125 0.70 -2.94 12.88
N ARG A 126 0.86 -2.31 14.05
CA ARG A 126 2.14 -2.29 14.78
C ARG A 126 2.64 -3.67 15.22
N GLN A 127 1.74 -4.64 15.45
CA GLN A 127 2.12 -6.00 15.81
C GLN A 127 2.55 -6.84 14.61
N THR A 128 2.18 -6.44 13.39
CA THR A 128 2.45 -7.17 12.16
C THR A 128 3.37 -6.43 11.19
N CYS A 129 3.67 -5.16 11.43
CA CYS A 129 4.55 -4.36 10.60
C CYS A 129 5.97 -4.93 10.60
N TRP A 130 6.71 -4.65 9.53
CA TRP A 130 8.10 -5.04 9.48
C TRP A 130 8.91 -4.24 10.50
N SER A 131 9.84 -4.90 11.19
CA SER A 131 10.60 -4.29 12.28
C SER A 131 11.57 -3.20 11.80
N ASN A 132 12.13 -3.31 10.59
CA ASN A 132 12.90 -2.24 9.94
C ASN A 132 13.12 -2.53 8.43
N PRO A 133 12.27 -2.02 7.53
CA PRO A 133 12.42 -2.23 6.09
C PRO A 133 13.72 -1.67 5.49
N ALA A 134 14.19 -0.53 6.00
CA ALA A 134 15.41 0.13 5.51
C ALA A 134 16.68 -0.68 5.82
N SER A 135 16.65 -1.56 6.83
CA SER A 135 17.78 -2.47 7.10
C SER A 135 18.00 -3.53 6.01
N PHE A 136 17.07 -3.67 5.07
CA PHE A 136 17.12 -4.69 4.02
C PHE A 136 17.79 -4.22 2.73
N ILE A 137 18.01 -2.91 2.59
CA ILE A 137 18.63 -2.30 1.41
C ILE A 137 20.03 -1.88 1.84
N ALA A 138 21.03 -2.71 1.52
CA ALA A 138 22.43 -2.35 1.72
C ALA A 138 22.86 -1.29 0.69
N ASP A 139 23.72 -0.36 1.12
CA ASP A 139 24.34 0.68 0.27
C ASP A 139 25.06 0.11 -0.96
#